data_AF-A0A1H0LU39-F1
#
_entry.id   AF-A0A1H0LU39-F1
#
_cell.length_a   1.000
_cell.length_b   1.000
_cell.length_c   1.000
_cell.angle_alpha   90.00
_cell.angle_beta   90.00
_cell.angle_gamma   90.00
#
_symmetry.space_group_name_H-M   'P 1'
#
loop_
_entity.id
_entity.type
_entity.pdbx_description
1 polymer ?
#
loop_
_entity_poly.entity_id
_entity_poly.type
_entity_poly.pdbx_seq_one_letter_code
_entity_poly.pdbx_strand_id
1 'polypeptide(L)'
;MRSFTLVLALLGGLLAPTSAHAAPAPAGTPNSPLLPPVIARNLHHDIPEPAFHAAVADYPAELRALTAVLDNYTSADDDAVHAGMLLLYHGHDRPEFLAAVRADTEVLRALRRFVLAHLDLFGTGRQYLVHNATRELGRFLRHTDIALTARPLLADLAHRGDVVGRLAPLWVGVAEMVDWYDKANCRRYGTCDFRAKIDRRVLTVRHTCGPALRIRAQQLTRAQLSRTCASLAGQDAVFHRVVRDPGPVAGDGNTSLEVVVFDTGNDYRTYAGVLFDISTNNGGTYLEGDPAMNQARFIAHEADWLPSFAIWNLNHEYTHYLDGRYDLHGDFEENMTTPTVWWIEGFAEHLSYSYRGEVYADALAEAKKQTYALSALFDTTYDHDATRVYNWGYLAVRYLLERHPEDVAAVLADYRAGDWAGARDHLTRAVGTRYDADWYGWLGTLS
;
A
#
# COMPACT_ATOMS: atom_id res chain seq x y z
N MET A 1 50.78 -43.60 38.70
CA MET A 1 49.43 -43.29 38.22
C MET A 1 49.56 -42.42 36.97
N ARG A 2 49.65 -43.05 35.80
CA ARG A 2 49.62 -42.42 34.48
C ARG A 2 48.81 -43.37 33.59
N SER A 3 47.68 -42.90 33.09
CA SER A 3 46.87 -43.60 32.10
C SER A 3 46.64 -42.64 30.96
N PHE A 4 47.12 -42.97 29.76
CA PHE A 4 46.55 -42.49 28.50
C PHE A 4 46.96 -43.48 27.40
N THR A 5 46.05 -44.42 27.14
CA THR A 5 45.95 -45.11 25.85
C THR A 5 44.49 -45.53 25.67
N LEU A 6 43.83 -45.06 24.61
CA LEU A 6 43.21 -45.97 23.65
C LEU A 6 42.81 -45.23 22.37
N VAL A 7 43.27 -45.79 21.26
CA VAL A 7 42.78 -45.60 19.90
C VAL A 7 41.46 -46.36 19.76
N LEU A 8 40.48 -45.81 19.03
CA LEU A 8 39.52 -46.63 18.28
C LEU A 8 39.02 -45.88 17.04
N ALA A 9 39.13 -46.55 15.90
CA ALA A 9 38.47 -46.20 14.65
C ALA A 9 37.03 -46.73 14.63
N LEU A 10 36.11 -46.02 13.96
CA LEU A 10 34.86 -46.59 13.45
C LEU A 10 34.33 -45.79 12.26
N LEU A 11 33.95 -46.54 11.23
CA LEU A 11 33.23 -46.11 10.03
C LEU A 11 31.82 -45.57 10.38
N GLY A 12 31.28 -44.71 9.51
CA GLY A 12 29.83 -44.66 9.30
C GLY A 12 29.28 -43.35 8.77
N GLY A 13 28.78 -43.38 7.54
CA GLY A 13 27.49 -42.78 7.20
C GLY A 13 27.44 -41.28 6.92
N LEU A 14 27.02 -40.96 5.70
CA LEU A 14 26.46 -39.68 5.30
C LEU A 14 25.49 -39.12 6.35
N LEU A 15 25.70 -37.88 6.76
CA LEU A 15 24.67 -37.04 7.35
C LEU A 15 24.46 -35.84 6.43
N ALA A 16 23.45 -35.98 5.56
CA ALA A 16 22.72 -34.85 5.02
C ALA A 16 22.03 -34.12 6.18
N PRO A 17 22.02 -32.78 6.24
CA PRO A 17 21.19 -32.08 7.19
C PRO A 17 19.73 -32.36 6.85
N THR A 18 19.04 -32.94 7.83
CA THR A 18 17.61 -33.20 7.83
C THR A 18 16.84 -31.90 7.64
N SER A 19 15.92 -31.93 6.67
CA SER A 19 14.89 -30.93 6.46
C SER A 19 14.06 -30.77 7.73
N ALA A 20 14.18 -29.60 8.36
CA ALA A 20 13.31 -29.16 9.45
C ALA A 20 11.87 -29.10 8.91
N HIS A 21 11.09 -30.11 9.27
CA HIS A 21 9.64 -30.11 9.09
C HIS A 21 9.05 -29.16 10.13
N ALA A 22 8.56 -28.00 9.67
CA ALA A 22 7.62 -27.21 10.45
C ALA A 22 6.28 -27.95 10.48
N ALA A 23 5.74 -28.15 11.68
CA ALA A 23 4.43 -28.74 11.91
C ALA A 23 3.31 -27.93 11.22
N PRO A 24 2.21 -28.58 10.81
CA PRO A 24 1.10 -27.90 10.13
C PRO A 24 0.38 -26.93 11.08
N ALA A 25 0.27 -25.66 10.67
CA ALA A 25 -0.57 -24.67 11.34
C ALA A 25 -2.06 -25.03 11.14
N PRO A 26 -2.95 -24.70 12.11
CA PRO A 26 -4.34 -25.11 12.10
C PRO A 26 -5.13 -24.46 10.95
N ALA A 27 -6.05 -25.23 10.37
CA ALA A 27 -6.92 -24.83 9.27
C ALA A 27 -7.82 -23.64 9.64
N GLY A 28 -7.83 -22.60 8.79
CA GLY A 28 -8.74 -21.46 8.93
C GLY A 28 -8.16 -20.06 8.68
N THR A 29 -7.06 -19.92 7.91
CA THR A 29 -6.46 -18.61 7.55
C THR A 29 -6.29 -18.50 6.02
N PRO A 30 -6.62 -17.34 5.40
CA PRO A 30 -6.49 -17.17 3.96
C PRO A 30 -5.02 -16.91 3.60
N ASN A 31 -4.46 -17.79 2.79
CA ASN A 31 -3.11 -17.67 2.24
C ASN A 31 -3.20 -17.13 0.81
N SER A 32 -2.68 -15.93 0.61
CA SER A 32 -2.06 -15.49 -0.63
C SER A 32 -0.82 -14.68 -0.25
N PRO A 33 0.41 -14.96 -0.75
CA PRO A 33 1.61 -14.26 -0.30
C PRO A 33 1.74 -12.83 -0.83
N LEU A 34 0.68 -12.23 -1.39
CA LEU A 34 0.66 -10.83 -1.86
C LEU A 34 -0.23 -9.88 -1.03
N LEU A 35 -0.76 -10.29 0.12
CA LEU A 35 -1.45 -9.39 1.05
C LEU A 35 -1.10 -9.73 2.51
N PRO A 36 -0.56 -8.78 3.31
CA PRO A 36 -0.52 -8.96 4.75
C PRO A 36 -1.94 -8.94 5.33
N PRO A 37 -2.26 -9.84 6.28
CA PRO A 37 -3.50 -9.81 7.01
C PRO A 37 -3.65 -8.51 7.82
N VAL A 38 -4.79 -7.84 7.63
CA VAL A 38 -5.45 -6.91 8.56
C VAL A 38 -4.49 -6.12 9.45
N ILE A 39 -3.94 -5.04 8.90
CA ILE A 39 -3.52 -3.87 9.70
C ILE A 39 -4.34 -2.69 9.19
N ALA A 40 -5.20 -2.21 10.06
CA ALA A 40 -6.26 -1.26 9.78
C ALA A 40 -5.81 -0.01 9.01
N ARG A 41 -6.51 0.24 7.90
CA ARG A 41 -7.03 1.53 7.42
C ARG A 41 -6.30 2.78 7.97
N ASN A 42 -5.41 3.37 7.18
CA ASN A 42 -5.34 4.83 7.13
C ASN A 42 -6.41 5.32 6.13
N LEU A 43 -7.66 5.25 6.62
CA LEU A 43 -8.87 5.95 6.16
C LEU A 43 -9.08 6.06 4.63
N HIS A 44 -9.53 4.96 4.02
CA HIS A 44 -10.67 4.89 3.08
C HIS A 44 -10.79 3.43 2.61
N HIS A 45 -11.68 2.66 3.23
CA HIS A 45 -12.22 1.39 2.71
C HIS A 45 -13.68 1.35 3.12
N ASP A 46 -14.53 0.83 2.23
CA ASP A 46 -15.97 0.71 2.43
C ASP A 46 -16.32 0.31 3.85
N ILE A 47 -17.19 1.11 4.43
CA ILE A 47 -17.73 0.95 5.75
C ILE A 47 -18.52 -0.38 5.71
N PRO A 48 -18.08 -1.50 6.34
CA PRO A 48 -19.09 -2.39 6.88
C PRO A 48 -19.80 -1.50 7.91
N GLU A 49 -21.06 -1.15 7.63
CA GLU A 49 -21.96 -0.41 8.53
C GLU A 49 -21.52 -0.64 9.99
N PRO A 50 -20.92 0.36 10.67
CA PRO A 50 -20.24 0.10 11.92
C PRO A 50 -21.31 -0.25 12.95
N ALA A 51 -21.10 -1.35 13.66
CA ALA A 51 -21.74 -1.59 14.95
C ALA A 51 -21.44 -0.48 16.00
N PHE A 52 -20.70 0.57 15.64
CA PHE A 52 -20.51 1.82 16.38
C PHE A 52 -21.45 2.96 15.97
N HIS A 53 -22.45 2.73 15.11
CA HIS A 53 -23.60 3.63 14.91
C HIS A 53 -24.68 3.50 16.00
N ALA A 54 -24.36 2.86 17.14
CA ALA A 54 -25.09 3.18 18.36
C ALA A 54 -24.74 4.63 18.72
N ALA A 55 -25.73 5.52 18.68
CA ALA A 55 -25.59 6.90 19.16
C ALA A 55 -24.87 6.89 20.52
N VAL A 56 -23.68 7.45 20.58
CA VAL A 56 -23.00 7.70 21.86
C VAL A 56 -23.94 8.59 22.67
N ALA A 57 -24.58 8.01 23.68
CA ALA A 57 -25.66 8.69 24.40
C ALA A 57 -25.14 9.76 25.37
N ASP A 58 -23.87 9.65 25.80
CA ASP A 58 -23.25 10.53 26.79
C ASP A 58 -21.76 10.76 26.49
N TYR A 59 -21.48 11.70 25.58
CA TYR A 59 -20.10 12.11 25.27
C TYR A 59 -19.28 12.54 26.50
N PRO A 60 -19.81 13.32 27.46
CA PRO A 60 -19.10 13.59 28.71
C PRO A 60 -18.63 12.34 29.45
N ALA A 61 -19.45 11.30 29.56
CA ALA A 61 -19.05 10.04 30.21
C ALA A 61 -17.98 9.29 29.41
N GLU A 62 -18.13 9.17 28.10
CA GLU A 62 -17.16 8.50 27.23
C GLU A 62 -15.79 9.20 27.24
N LEU A 63 -15.76 10.53 27.20
CA LEU A 63 -14.51 11.29 27.25
C LEU A 63 -13.78 11.11 28.59
N ARG A 64 -14.52 11.01 29.70
CA ARG A 64 -13.95 10.69 31.02
C ARG A 64 -13.42 9.26 31.08
N ALA A 65 -14.17 8.30 30.52
CA ALA A 65 -13.73 6.90 30.45
C ALA A 65 -12.45 6.78 29.61
N LEU A 66 -12.40 7.41 28.44
CA LEU A 66 -11.20 7.46 27.60
C LEU A 66 -10.03 8.09 28.33
N THR A 67 -10.24 9.22 29.01
CA THR A 67 -9.20 9.87 29.83
C THR A 67 -8.63 8.91 30.88
N ALA A 68 -9.50 8.17 31.59
CA ALA A 68 -9.07 7.21 32.60
C ALA A 68 -8.29 6.02 32.00
N VAL A 69 -8.71 5.51 30.83
CA VAL A 69 -7.99 4.45 30.11
C VAL A 69 -6.61 4.94 29.67
N LEU A 70 -6.52 6.15 29.11
CA LEU A 70 -5.25 6.74 28.66
C LEU A 70 -4.27 6.98 29.81
N ASP A 71 -4.75 7.44 30.97
CA ASP A 71 -3.91 7.72 32.14
C ASP A 71 -3.43 6.44 32.87
N ASN A 72 -4.15 5.32 32.74
CA ASN A 72 -3.85 4.05 33.41
C ASN A 72 -3.52 2.92 32.42
N TYR A 73 -3.12 3.26 31.20
CA TYR A 73 -2.98 2.31 30.10
C TYR A 73 -2.07 1.13 30.44
N THR A 74 -2.55 -0.04 30.07
CA THR A 74 -1.77 -1.27 29.96
C THR A 74 -1.96 -1.88 28.58
N SER A 75 -1.13 -2.86 28.24
CA SER A 75 -1.26 -3.60 26.98
C SER A 75 -2.58 -4.36 26.82
N ALA A 76 -3.37 -4.53 27.89
CA ALA A 76 -4.70 -5.12 27.81
C ALA A 76 -5.74 -4.14 27.26
N ASP A 77 -5.40 -2.85 27.20
CA ASP A 77 -6.30 -1.75 26.81
C ASP A 77 -6.12 -1.33 25.34
N ASP A 78 -5.32 -2.06 24.53
CA ASP A 78 -5.05 -1.74 23.13
C ASP A 78 -6.34 -1.48 22.33
N ASP A 79 -7.33 -2.37 22.44
CA ASP A 79 -8.62 -2.25 21.75
C ASP A 79 -9.44 -1.05 22.25
N ALA A 80 -9.40 -0.78 23.56
CA ALA A 80 -10.13 0.33 24.16
C ALA A 80 -9.54 1.67 23.74
N VAL A 81 -8.21 1.80 23.72
CA VAL A 81 -7.51 2.98 23.20
C VAL A 81 -7.81 3.16 21.71
N HIS A 82 -7.76 2.09 20.92
CA HIS A 82 -8.10 2.16 19.50
C HIS A 82 -9.54 2.65 19.26
N ALA A 83 -10.52 2.06 19.96
CA ALA A 83 -11.91 2.50 19.89
C ALA A 83 -12.08 3.97 20.32
N GLY A 84 -11.34 4.39 21.35
CA GLY A 84 -11.27 5.79 21.78
C GLY A 84 -10.79 6.73 20.68
N MET A 85 -9.79 6.35 19.88
CA MET A 85 -9.34 7.16 18.75
C MET A 85 -10.41 7.28 17.66
N LEU A 86 -11.19 6.22 17.41
CA LEU A 86 -12.31 6.26 16.46
C LEU A 86 -13.44 7.18 16.96
N LEU A 87 -13.75 7.14 18.26
CA LEU A 87 -14.69 8.06 18.90
C LEU A 87 -14.28 9.51 18.67
N LEU A 88 -13.00 9.83 18.90
CA LEU A 88 -12.47 11.19 18.69
C LEU A 88 -12.57 11.58 17.21
N TYR A 89 -12.14 10.70 16.31
CA TYR A 89 -12.13 10.92 14.86
C TYR A 89 -13.53 11.29 14.33
N HIS A 90 -14.55 10.48 14.65
CA HIS A 90 -15.92 10.70 14.20
C HIS A 90 -16.66 11.77 15.01
N GLY A 91 -16.25 12.04 16.25
CA GLY A 91 -16.91 12.98 17.14
C GLY A 91 -16.88 14.43 16.63
N HIS A 92 -15.88 14.81 15.83
CA HIS A 92 -15.73 16.19 15.36
C HIS A 92 -16.90 16.70 14.50
N ASP A 93 -17.69 15.81 13.89
CA ASP A 93 -18.86 16.18 13.10
C ASP A 93 -20.16 16.20 13.92
N ARG A 94 -20.06 16.03 15.25
CA ARG A 94 -21.18 15.99 16.21
C ARG A 94 -21.14 17.21 17.14
N PRO A 95 -22.13 18.13 17.09
CA PRO A 95 -22.15 19.33 17.93
C PRO A 95 -22.07 19.02 19.44
N GLU A 96 -22.76 17.98 19.89
CA GLU A 96 -22.80 17.52 21.29
C GLU A 96 -21.45 17.00 21.79
N PHE A 97 -20.67 16.34 20.93
CA PHE A 97 -19.29 15.92 21.24
C PHE A 97 -18.41 17.16 21.44
N LEU A 98 -18.49 18.12 20.52
CA LEU A 98 -17.72 19.36 20.64
C LEU A 98 -18.12 20.17 21.88
N ALA A 99 -19.40 20.19 22.24
CA ALA A 99 -19.87 20.79 23.48
C ALA A 99 -19.27 20.09 24.72
N ALA A 100 -19.21 18.77 24.72
CA ALA A 100 -18.61 17.99 25.80
C ALA A 100 -17.10 18.27 25.95
N VAL A 101 -16.34 18.28 24.84
CA VAL A 101 -14.91 18.62 24.86
C VAL A 101 -14.65 20.06 25.31
N ARG A 102 -15.53 21.01 24.94
CA ARG A 102 -15.42 22.41 25.41
C ARG A 102 -15.68 22.53 26.91
N ALA A 103 -16.62 21.77 27.44
CA ALA A 103 -16.92 21.75 28.86
C ALA A 103 -15.78 21.13 29.67
N ASP A 104 -15.10 20.13 29.11
CA ASP A 104 -13.95 19.48 29.73
C ASP A 104 -12.87 19.12 28.69
N THR A 105 -11.81 19.94 28.64
CA THR A 105 -10.69 19.74 27.71
C THR A 105 -9.69 18.70 28.19
N GLU A 106 -9.95 17.96 29.28
CA GLU A 106 -8.95 17.08 29.88
C GLU A 106 -8.51 15.95 28.95
N VAL A 107 -9.39 15.49 28.06
CA VAL A 107 -9.05 14.49 27.03
C VAL A 107 -7.87 14.93 26.15
N LEU A 108 -7.72 16.22 25.84
CA LEU A 108 -6.57 16.73 25.09
C LEU A 108 -5.25 16.56 25.87
N ARG A 109 -5.29 16.81 27.19
CA ARG A 109 -4.11 16.67 28.05
C ARG A 109 -3.78 15.20 28.28
N ALA A 110 -4.79 14.35 28.43
CA ALA A 110 -4.66 12.90 28.55
C ALA A 110 -4.02 12.28 27.30
N LEU A 111 -4.45 12.66 26.09
CA LEU A 111 -3.81 12.23 24.84
C LEU A 111 -2.31 12.56 24.82
N ARG A 112 -1.94 13.80 25.20
CA ARG A 112 -0.52 14.16 25.29
C ARG A 112 0.20 13.34 26.35
N ARG A 113 -0.35 13.19 27.55
CA ARG A 113 0.28 12.40 28.62
C ARG A 113 0.51 10.96 28.19
N PHE A 114 -0.49 10.34 27.58
CA PHE A 114 -0.42 9.00 27.02
C PHE A 114 0.73 8.87 26.01
N VAL A 115 0.79 9.76 25.02
CA VAL A 115 1.89 9.76 24.04
C VAL A 115 3.26 9.89 24.71
N LEU A 116 3.40 10.77 25.70
CA LEU A 116 4.66 10.98 26.41
C LEU A 116 5.06 9.82 27.33
N ALA A 117 4.09 9.16 27.95
CA ALA A 117 4.32 8.01 28.81
C ALA A 117 4.73 6.77 28.00
N HIS A 118 4.32 6.70 26.73
CA HIS A 118 4.46 5.52 25.87
C HIS A 118 5.28 5.79 24.60
N LEU A 119 6.25 6.70 24.67
CA LEU A 119 7.17 6.96 23.56
C LEU A 119 7.93 5.72 23.12
N ASP A 120 8.10 4.71 23.99
CA ASP A 120 8.73 3.42 23.71
C ASP A 120 7.94 2.57 22.69
N LEU A 121 6.63 2.80 22.53
CA LEU A 121 5.82 2.08 21.55
C LEU A 121 6.17 2.43 20.10
N PHE A 122 6.77 3.59 19.85
CA PHE A 122 7.25 3.95 18.51
C PHE A 122 8.37 3.01 18.05
N GLY A 123 8.24 2.49 16.84
CA GLY A 123 9.11 1.43 16.29
C GLY A 123 8.68 0.01 16.63
N THR A 124 7.52 -0.17 17.26
CA THR A 124 6.93 -1.48 17.56
C THR A 124 5.61 -1.70 16.81
N GLY A 125 5.06 -2.92 16.85
CA GLY A 125 3.72 -3.21 16.34
C GLY A 125 2.59 -2.43 17.04
N ARG A 126 2.85 -1.83 18.21
CA ARG A 126 1.89 -1.01 18.97
C ARG A 126 1.99 0.49 18.73
N GLN A 127 2.88 0.94 17.86
CA GLN A 127 3.05 2.38 17.62
C GLN A 127 1.76 3.09 17.14
N TYR A 128 0.83 2.35 16.51
CA TYR A 128 -0.41 2.91 16.00
C TYR A 128 -1.24 3.59 17.11
N LEU A 129 -1.13 3.11 18.35
CA LEU A 129 -1.83 3.68 19.51
C LEU A 129 -1.37 5.12 19.77
N VAL A 130 -0.06 5.32 19.90
CA VAL A 130 0.54 6.63 20.19
C VAL A 130 0.57 7.55 18.96
N HIS A 131 0.70 6.97 17.76
CA HIS A 131 0.58 7.72 16.51
C HIS A 131 -0.84 8.26 16.31
N ASN A 132 -1.87 7.44 16.50
CA ASN A 132 -3.27 7.88 16.40
C ASN A 132 -3.61 8.89 17.50
N ALA A 133 -3.19 8.65 18.75
CA ALA A 133 -3.39 9.64 19.83
C ALA A 133 -2.76 11.01 19.50
N THR A 134 -1.59 11.01 18.85
CA THR A 134 -0.94 12.25 18.35
C THR A 134 -1.82 12.94 17.29
N ARG A 135 -2.31 12.18 16.30
CA ARG A 135 -3.14 12.73 15.22
C ARG A 135 -4.49 13.23 15.73
N GLU A 136 -5.14 12.50 16.63
CA GLU A 136 -6.43 12.91 17.19
C GLU A 136 -6.31 14.13 18.12
N LEU A 137 -5.20 14.26 18.87
CA LEU A 137 -4.89 15.53 19.54
C LEU A 137 -4.75 16.68 18.52
N GLY A 138 -4.10 16.40 17.38
CA GLY A 138 -3.93 17.35 16.27
C GLY A 138 -5.24 17.74 15.60
N ARG A 139 -6.20 16.83 15.48
CA ARG A 139 -7.49 17.06 14.81
C ARG A 139 -8.35 18.13 15.50
N PHE A 140 -8.15 18.33 16.80
CA PHE A 140 -8.78 19.45 17.53
C PHE A 140 -8.33 20.84 17.06
N LEU A 141 -7.24 20.96 16.29
CA LEU A 141 -6.84 22.22 15.65
C LEU A 141 -7.90 22.75 14.67
N ARG A 142 -8.79 21.88 14.13
CA ARG A 142 -9.92 22.27 13.27
C ARG A 142 -10.88 23.24 13.96
N HIS A 143 -10.91 23.28 15.30
CA HIS A 143 -11.87 24.04 16.10
C HIS A 143 -11.16 25.21 16.80
N THR A 144 -11.39 26.43 16.33
CA THR A 144 -10.60 27.62 16.74
C THR A 144 -10.51 27.87 18.25
N ASP A 145 -11.57 27.57 18.99
CA ASP A 145 -11.66 27.74 20.45
C ASP A 145 -10.91 26.64 21.21
N ILE A 146 -10.97 25.39 20.73
CA ILE A 146 -10.26 24.25 21.31
C ILE A 146 -8.77 24.28 20.92
N ALA A 147 -8.44 24.78 19.72
CA ALA A 147 -7.09 24.86 19.19
C ALA A 147 -6.13 25.65 20.10
N LEU A 148 -6.64 26.61 20.89
CA LEU A 148 -5.84 27.34 21.88
C LEU A 148 -5.22 26.41 22.93
N THR A 149 -5.93 25.35 23.30
CA THR A 149 -5.46 24.32 24.23
C THR A 149 -4.57 23.29 23.53
N ALA A 150 -4.91 22.88 22.30
CA ALA A 150 -4.15 21.86 21.56
C ALA A 150 -2.76 22.34 21.10
N ARG A 151 -2.65 23.59 20.64
CA ARG A 151 -1.43 24.23 20.13
C ARG A 151 -0.18 24.03 21.02
N PRO A 152 -0.18 24.40 22.31
CA PRO A 152 1.01 24.19 23.16
C PRO A 152 1.34 22.71 23.38
N LEU A 153 0.32 21.83 23.42
CA LEU A 153 0.53 20.39 23.63
C LEU A 153 1.23 19.76 22.42
N LEU A 154 0.75 20.07 21.21
CA LEU A 154 1.33 19.61 19.95
C LEU A 154 2.72 20.21 19.68
N ALA A 155 2.95 21.47 20.05
CA ALA A 155 4.28 22.07 19.94
C ALA A 155 5.30 21.36 20.85
N ASP A 156 4.91 20.96 22.06
CA ASP A 156 5.78 20.15 22.93
C ASP A 156 6.04 18.75 22.34
N LEU A 157 5.04 18.09 21.74
CA LEU A 157 5.23 16.81 21.05
C LEU A 157 6.20 16.95 19.86
N ALA A 158 6.03 17.98 19.02
CA ALA A 158 6.91 18.25 17.90
C ALA A 158 8.37 18.50 18.33
N HIS A 159 8.60 19.19 19.44
CA HIS A 159 9.97 19.45 19.94
C HIS A 159 10.71 18.20 20.46
N ARG A 160 10.00 17.08 20.70
CA ARG A 160 10.59 15.83 21.20
C ARG A 160 10.98 14.86 20.11
N GLY A 161 10.40 15.02 18.92
CA GLY A 161 10.69 14.22 17.74
C GLY A 161 11.51 14.98 16.70
N ASP A 162 11.88 14.26 15.65
CA ASP A 162 12.43 14.85 14.43
C ASP A 162 11.92 14.05 13.24
N VAL A 163 12.19 14.49 12.02
CA VAL A 163 11.75 13.83 10.78
C VAL A 163 12.44 12.49 10.50
N VAL A 164 13.41 12.10 11.33
CA VAL A 164 14.18 10.86 11.22
C VAL A 164 14.28 10.19 12.58
N GLY A 165 14.56 8.89 12.57
CA GLY A 165 14.71 8.09 13.77
C GLY A 165 13.38 7.63 14.36
N ARG A 166 13.46 6.99 15.52
CA ARG A 166 12.34 6.23 16.10
C ARG A 166 11.08 7.07 16.34
N LEU A 167 11.22 8.36 16.67
CA LEU A 167 10.10 9.27 16.91
C LEU A 167 9.64 10.03 15.66
N ALA A 168 10.07 9.63 14.46
CA ALA A 168 9.60 10.26 13.24
C ALA A 168 8.08 10.18 13.03
N PRO A 169 7.39 9.06 13.32
CA PRO A 169 5.93 9.02 13.21
C PRO A 169 5.23 10.03 14.12
N LEU A 170 5.76 10.29 15.33
CA LEU A 170 5.26 11.35 16.22
C LEU A 170 5.35 12.72 15.54
N TRP A 171 6.55 13.07 15.04
CA TRP A 171 6.80 14.38 14.45
C TRP A 171 5.99 14.58 13.16
N VAL A 172 5.92 13.55 12.31
CA VAL A 172 5.16 13.59 11.06
C VAL A 172 3.66 13.66 11.32
N GLY A 173 3.13 12.93 12.30
CA GLY A 173 1.72 13.03 12.68
C GLY A 173 1.33 14.44 13.16
N VAL A 174 2.22 15.12 13.90
CA VAL A 174 2.00 16.55 14.24
C VAL A 174 2.07 17.43 13.00
N ALA A 175 3.08 17.24 12.14
CA ALA A 175 3.25 18.04 10.93
C ALA A 175 2.05 17.93 9.97
N GLU A 176 1.52 16.72 9.79
CA GLU A 176 0.33 16.44 9.01
C GLU A 176 -0.89 17.21 9.53
N MET A 177 -1.20 17.07 10.83
CA MET A 177 -2.37 17.74 11.42
C MET A 177 -2.24 19.26 11.40
N VAL A 178 -1.02 19.78 11.55
CA VAL A 178 -0.75 21.22 11.42
C VAL A 178 -0.93 21.69 9.97
N ASP A 179 -0.48 20.94 8.96
CA ASP A 179 -0.68 21.32 7.55
C ASP A 179 -2.17 21.37 7.18
N TRP A 180 -2.97 20.44 7.69
CA TRP A 180 -4.43 20.41 7.45
C TRP A 180 -5.19 21.50 8.20
N TYR A 181 -4.89 21.72 9.48
CA TYR A 181 -5.80 22.47 10.36
C TYR A 181 -5.20 23.73 11.00
N ASP A 182 -3.88 23.93 10.97
CA ASP A 182 -3.23 25.09 11.61
C ASP A 182 -2.04 25.63 10.80
N LYS A 183 -2.11 25.54 9.47
CA LYS A 183 -1.01 25.83 8.55
C LYS A 183 -0.41 27.22 8.74
N ALA A 184 -1.26 28.22 8.98
CA ALA A 184 -0.82 29.60 9.22
C ALA A 184 0.10 29.72 10.46
N ASN A 185 0.03 28.78 11.40
CA ASN A 185 0.82 28.75 12.63
C ASN A 185 1.96 27.71 12.61
N CYS A 186 2.28 27.12 11.44
CA CYS A 186 3.30 26.08 11.30
C CYS A 186 4.66 26.40 11.96
N ARG A 187 5.03 27.68 12.05
CA ARG A 187 6.29 28.13 12.68
C ARG A 187 6.37 27.76 14.16
N ARG A 188 5.23 27.71 14.84
CA ARG A 188 5.13 27.31 16.26
C ARG A 188 5.62 25.88 16.50
N TYR A 189 5.45 25.02 15.51
CA TYR A 189 5.76 23.59 15.57
C TYR A 189 7.05 23.23 14.85
N GLY A 190 7.63 24.18 14.08
CA GLY A 190 8.78 23.91 13.21
C GLY A 190 8.44 23.01 12.02
N THR A 191 7.20 23.06 11.51
CA THR A 191 6.68 22.14 10.48
C THR A 191 6.38 22.81 9.14
N CYS A 192 6.66 24.10 8.96
CA CYS A 192 6.30 24.84 7.73
C CYS A 192 6.87 24.23 6.45
N ASP A 193 8.07 23.66 6.52
CA ASP A 193 8.79 23.07 5.39
C ASP A 193 8.84 21.54 5.47
N PHE A 194 7.90 20.90 6.19
CA PHE A 194 8.03 19.49 6.56
C PHE A 194 8.22 18.56 5.35
N ARG A 195 7.51 18.77 4.22
CA ARG A 195 7.70 17.96 3.00
C ARG A 195 9.13 18.07 2.45
N ALA A 196 9.67 19.28 2.37
CA ALA A 196 11.05 19.51 1.94
C ALA A 196 12.08 18.98 2.96
N LYS A 197 11.72 19.01 4.25
CA LYS A 197 12.53 18.44 5.33
C LYS A 197 12.59 16.91 5.24
N ILE A 198 11.45 16.25 4.99
CA ILE A 198 11.37 14.80 4.74
C ILE A 198 12.19 14.46 3.49
N ASP A 199 11.95 15.11 2.34
CA ASP A 199 12.69 14.84 1.09
C ASP A 199 14.20 14.89 1.31
N ARG A 200 14.70 15.97 1.94
CA ARG A 200 16.13 16.18 2.15
C ARG A 200 16.78 15.18 3.11
N ARG A 201 16.06 14.71 4.12
CA ARG A 201 16.63 13.96 5.25
C ARG A 201 16.27 12.48 5.28
N VAL A 202 15.15 12.11 4.66
CA VAL A 202 14.69 10.73 4.54
C VAL A 202 15.08 10.21 3.17
N LEU A 203 14.65 10.86 2.09
CA LEU A 203 14.89 10.40 0.71
C LEU A 203 16.26 10.86 0.15
N THR A 204 17.32 10.45 0.84
CA THR A 204 18.69 10.95 0.61
C THR A 204 19.38 10.36 -0.61
N VAL A 205 18.95 9.19 -1.09
CA VAL A 205 19.51 8.53 -2.26
C VAL A 205 18.83 9.07 -3.50
N ARG A 206 19.61 9.62 -4.44
CA ARG A 206 19.14 10.06 -5.76
C ARG A 206 19.99 9.39 -6.83
N HIS A 207 19.35 8.62 -7.70
CA HIS A 207 20.01 7.85 -8.74
C HIS A 207 19.27 8.00 -10.07
N THR A 208 19.99 8.05 -11.17
CA THR A 208 19.41 8.12 -12.52
C THR A 208 19.80 6.86 -13.25
N CYS A 209 18.83 6.00 -13.57
CA CYS A 209 19.05 4.78 -14.33
C CYS A 209 19.27 5.10 -15.81
N GLY A 210 18.59 6.13 -16.33
CA GLY A 210 18.64 6.57 -17.71
C GLY A 210 17.72 7.78 -17.95
N PRO A 211 17.45 8.14 -19.23
CA PRO A 211 16.61 9.29 -19.56
C PRO A 211 15.17 9.20 -19.03
N ALA A 212 14.59 7.99 -19.02
CA ALA A 212 13.20 7.75 -18.68
C ALA A 212 12.98 7.20 -17.24
N LEU A 213 14.04 7.02 -16.45
CA LEU A 213 13.93 6.36 -15.14
C LEU A 213 14.90 6.94 -14.11
N ARG A 214 14.33 7.37 -12.98
CA ARG A 214 15.04 7.90 -11.83
C ARG A 214 14.59 7.17 -10.56
N ILE A 215 15.50 7.01 -9.61
CA ILE A 215 15.22 6.45 -8.29
C ILE A 215 15.51 7.51 -7.24
N ARG A 216 14.54 7.74 -6.36
CA ARG A 216 14.69 8.50 -5.12
C ARG A 216 14.40 7.56 -3.96
N ALA A 217 15.38 7.30 -3.09
CA ALA A 217 15.21 6.30 -2.04
C ALA A 217 15.67 6.79 -0.68
N GLN A 218 15.12 6.20 0.37
CA GLN A 218 15.59 6.39 1.73
C GLN A 218 16.96 5.74 1.91
N GLN A 219 17.06 4.48 1.49
CA GLN A 219 18.28 3.71 1.52
C GLN A 219 18.23 2.67 0.41
N LEU A 220 19.28 2.64 -0.42
CA LEU A 220 19.59 1.54 -1.34
C LEU A 220 21.09 1.53 -1.59
N THR A 221 21.70 0.35 -1.54
CA THR A 221 23.11 0.16 -1.94
C THR A 221 23.26 0.33 -3.45
N ARG A 222 24.49 0.60 -3.91
CA ARG A 222 24.79 0.68 -5.36
C ARG A 222 24.40 -0.60 -6.11
N ALA A 223 24.59 -1.76 -5.49
CA ALA A 223 24.22 -3.04 -6.09
C ALA A 223 22.70 -3.21 -6.19
N GLN A 224 21.94 -2.80 -5.17
CA GLN A 224 20.47 -2.79 -5.22
C GLN A 224 19.97 -1.82 -6.30
N LEU A 225 20.48 -0.58 -6.34
CA LEU A 225 20.15 0.39 -7.39
C LEU A 225 20.40 -0.16 -8.80
N SER A 226 21.59 -0.74 -9.03
CA SER A 226 21.93 -1.31 -10.34
C SER A 226 21.01 -2.47 -10.72
N ARG A 227 20.63 -3.34 -9.77
CA ARG A 227 19.69 -4.44 -10.01
C ARG A 227 18.28 -3.92 -10.30
N THR A 228 17.81 -2.93 -9.55
CA THR A 228 16.50 -2.29 -9.77
C THR A 228 16.46 -1.66 -11.16
N CYS A 229 17.45 -0.84 -11.54
CA CYS A 229 17.52 -0.26 -12.88
C CYS A 229 17.53 -1.32 -13.99
N ALA A 230 18.31 -2.40 -13.83
CA ALA A 230 18.39 -3.46 -14.82
C ALA A 230 17.09 -4.26 -14.95
N SER A 231 16.39 -4.53 -13.83
CA SER A 231 15.09 -5.20 -13.82
C SER A 231 14.04 -4.38 -14.58
N LEU A 232 13.94 -3.08 -14.26
CA LEU A 232 12.97 -2.19 -14.92
C LEU A 232 13.27 -2.04 -16.41
N ALA A 233 14.54 -1.83 -16.79
CA ALA A 233 14.93 -1.76 -18.21
C ALA A 233 14.67 -3.07 -18.96
N GLY A 234 14.83 -4.23 -18.30
CA GLY A 234 14.52 -5.52 -18.90
C GLY A 234 13.02 -5.73 -19.10
N GLN A 235 12.20 -5.34 -18.12
CA GLN A 235 10.75 -5.44 -18.20
C GLN A 235 10.17 -4.52 -19.28
N ASP A 236 10.69 -3.30 -19.39
CA ASP A 236 10.34 -2.33 -20.43
C ASP A 236 10.38 -2.96 -21.84
N ALA A 237 11.49 -3.62 -22.16
CA ALA A 237 11.65 -4.32 -23.43
C ALA A 237 10.72 -5.54 -23.60
N VAL A 238 10.25 -6.15 -22.51
CA VAL A 238 9.28 -7.26 -22.57
C VAL A 238 7.87 -6.73 -22.76
N PHE A 239 7.47 -5.68 -22.05
CA PHE A 239 6.19 -4.99 -22.21
C PHE A 239 5.93 -4.67 -23.68
N HIS A 240 6.84 -3.91 -24.30
CA HIS A 240 6.72 -3.47 -25.70
C HIS A 240 6.58 -4.63 -26.69
N ARG A 241 7.19 -5.78 -26.39
CA ARG A 241 7.08 -6.99 -27.22
C ARG A 241 5.73 -7.68 -27.08
N VAL A 242 5.16 -7.67 -25.87
CA VAL A 242 3.88 -8.30 -25.57
C VAL A 242 2.74 -7.49 -26.18
N VAL A 243 2.68 -6.19 -25.93
CA VAL A 243 1.56 -5.33 -26.35
C VAL A 243 1.72 -4.76 -27.75
N ARG A 244 2.95 -4.76 -28.29
CA ARG A 244 3.30 -4.28 -29.64
C ARG A 244 2.78 -2.86 -29.89
N ASP A 245 2.99 -1.98 -28.91
CA ASP A 245 2.59 -0.58 -29.00
C ASP A 245 3.36 0.16 -30.11
N PRO A 246 2.74 1.20 -30.71
CA PRO A 246 3.39 2.06 -31.68
C PRO A 246 4.17 3.23 -31.03
N GLY A 247 4.33 3.23 -29.70
CA GLY A 247 4.79 4.37 -28.90
C GLY A 247 3.69 4.91 -27.97
N PRO A 248 3.97 6.00 -27.23
CA PRO A 248 3.04 6.52 -26.22
C PRO A 248 1.67 6.88 -26.80
N VAL A 249 0.62 6.70 -26.00
CA VAL A 249 -0.75 7.09 -26.38
C VAL A 249 -0.84 8.60 -26.62
N ALA A 250 -1.83 9.01 -27.42
CA ALA A 250 -2.06 10.41 -27.68
C ALA A 250 -2.37 11.16 -26.38
N GLY A 251 -1.77 12.34 -26.20
CA GLY A 251 -1.99 13.16 -25.00
C GLY A 251 -1.11 12.82 -23.80
N ASP A 252 -0.38 11.69 -23.80
CA ASP A 252 0.55 11.39 -22.71
C ASP A 252 1.77 12.33 -22.72
N GLY A 253 1.83 13.18 -21.71
CA GLY A 253 2.90 14.16 -21.52
C GLY A 253 4.03 13.65 -20.61
N ASN A 254 3.92 12.43 -20.09
CA ASN A 254 4.97 11.86 -19.26
C ASN A 254 6.24 11.62 -20.10
N THR A 255 7.41 11.74 -19.46
CA THR A 255 8.69 11.47 -20.13
C THR A 255 9.63 10.63 -19.27
N SER A 256 9.33 10.46 -17.99
CA SER A 256 10.13 9.66 -17.08
C SER A 256 9.34 9.20 -15.86
N LEU A 257 9.67 8.02 -15.37
CA LEU A 257 9.20 7.51 -14.09
C LEU A 257 10.19 7.87 -12.96
N GLU A 258 9.68 8.41 -11.85
CA GLU A 258 10.41 8.49 -10.59
C GLU A 258 9.96 7.34 -9.67
N VAL A 259 10.86 6.40 -9.39
CA VAL A 259 10.64 5.35 -8.40
C VAL A 259 11.07 5.85 -7.02
N VAL A 260 10.12 6.01 -6.11
CA VAL A 260 10.35 6.42 -4.74
C VAL A 260 10.35 5.19 -3.83
N VAL A 261 11.45 4.93 -3.11
CA VAL A 261 11.59 3.71 -2.28
C VAL A 261 11.90 4.07 -0.83
N PHE A 262 10.99 3.73 0.08
CA PHE A 262 11.23 3.79 1.52
C PHE A 262 11.94 2.53 2.03
N ASP A 263 12.69 2.66 3.12
CA ASP A 263 13.55 1.58 3.65
C ASP A 263 12.71 0.44 4.27
N THR A 264 11.54 0.76 4.81
CA THR A 264 10.64 -0.22 5.44
C THR A 264 9.18 0.08 5.10
N GLY A 265 8.30 -0.92 5.25
CA GLY A 265 6.85 -0.67 5.17
C GLY A 265 6.37 0.32 6.24
N ASN A 266 7.08 0.44 7.36
CA ASN A 266 6.80 1.45 8.37
C ASN A 266 7.12 2.87 7.92
N ASP A 267 8.28 3.06 7.29
CA ASP A 267 8.67 4.36 6.74
C ASP A 267 7.72 4.80 5.63
N TYR A 268 7.28 3.87 4.78
CA TYR A 268 6.23 4.15 3.79
C TYR A 268 4.95 4.70 4.43
N ARG A 269 4.41 4.02 5.45
CA ARG A 269 3.22 4.50 6.19
C ARG A 269 3.45 5.83 6.90
N THR A 270 4.69 6.11 7.32
CA THR A 270 5.05 7.35 8.00
C THR A 270 5.11 8.54 7.05
N TYR A 271 5.75 8.38 5.89
CA TYR A 271 6.12 9.52 5.04
C TYR A 271 5.34 9.62 3.73
N ALA A 272 4.93 8.50 3.13
CA ALA A 272 4.45 8.51 1.75
C ALA A 272 3.13 9.26 1.60
N GLY A 273 2.16 9.03 2.51
CA GLY A 273 0.88 9.73 2.48
C GLY A 273 1.03 11.24 2.60
N VAL A 274 1.88 11.72 3.52
CA VAL A 274 2.07 13.16 3.71
C VAL A 274 2.88 13.84 2.58
N LEU A 275 3.72 13.08 1.88
CA LEU A 275 4.53 13.56 0.76
C LEU A 275 3.77 13.59 -0.57
N PHE A 276 2.93 12.58 -0.82
CA PHE A 276 2.37 12.29 -2.13
C PHE A 276 0.84 12.25 -2.16
N ASP A 277 0.18 12.46 -1.01
CA ASP A 277 -1.29 12.44 -0.89
C ASP A 277 -1.91 11.10 -1.30
N ILE A 278 -1.32 10.00 -0.83
CA ILE A 278 -1.73 8.63 -1.14
C ILE A 278 -2.16 7.85 0.11
N SER A 279 -3.03 6.87 -0.11
CA SER A 279 -3.22 5.77 0.84
C SER A 279 -1.94 4.95 0.95
N THR A 280 -1.61 4.50 2.16
CA THR A 280 -0.42 3.69 2.47
C THR A 280 -0.76 2.27 2.94
N ASN A 281 -2.02 1.85 2.77
CA ASN A 281 -2.47 0.49 3.02
C ASN A 281 -2.41 -0.36 1.74
N ASN A 282 -1.24 -0.37 1.11
CA ASN A 282 -0.95 -1.09 -0.13
C ASN A 282 0.54 -1.41 -0.19
N GLY A 283 0.94 -2.15 -1.22
CA GLY A 283 2.33 -2.52 -1.43
C GLY A 283 3.23 -1.44 -2.04
N GLY A 284 2.64 -0.28 -2.30
CA GLY A 284 3.13 0.72 -3.23
C GLY A 284 2.01 1.10 -4.19
N THR A 285 2.22 2.17 -4.93
CA THR A 285 1.23 2.68 -5.87
C THR A 285 1.89 3.47 -6.98
N TYR A 286 1.42 3.24 -8.20
CA TYR A 286 1.66 4.10 -9.34
C TYR A 286 0.74 5.33 -9.30
N LEU A 287 1.35 6.50 -9.49
CA LEU A 287 0.69 7.77 -9.74
C LEU A 287 1.13 8.28 -11.11
N GLU A 288 0.20 8.37 -12.04
CA GLU A 288 0.45 8.84 -13.40
C GLU A 288 0.95 10.30 -13.46
N GLY A 289 0.56 11.10 -12.47
CA GLY A 289 1.00 12.48 -12.28
C GLY A 289 -0.09 13.49 -12.57
N ASP A 290 0.10 14.72 -12.08
CA ASP A 290 -0.74 15.87 -12.43
C ASP A 290 -0.36 16.37 -13.84
N PRO A 291 -1.32 16.59 -14.76
CA PRO A 291 -1.07 17.20 -16.08
C PRO A 291 -0.25 18.51 -16.06
N ALA A 292 -0.24 19.22 -14.92
CA ALA A 292 0.53 20.45 -14.73
C ALA A 292 2.00 20.21 -14.31
N MET A 293 2.35 19.03 -13.77
CA MET A 293 3.70 18.68 -13.31
C MET A 293 4.33 17.47 -14.03
N ASN A 294 3.55 16.65 -14.75
CA ASN A 294 3.94 15.52 -15.61
C ASN A 294 5.08 14.64 -15.05
N GLN A 295 5.04 14.35 -13.76
CA GLN A 295 5.98 13.42 -13.13
C GLN A 295 5.22 12.20 -12.61
N ALA A 296 5.15 11.19 -13.47
CA ALA A 296 4.80 9.83 -13.09
C ALA A 296 5.69 9.34 -11.95
N ARG A 297 5.09 8.70 -10.95
CA ARG A 297 5.77 8.14 -9.78
C ARG A 297 5.31 6.74 -9.49
N PHE A 298 6.25 5.87 -9.14
CA PHE A 298 5.94 4.65 -8.43
C PHE A 298 6.48 4.80 -7.01
N ILE A 299 5.60 4.85 -6.01
CA ILE A 299 5.98 5.01 -4.60
C ILE A 299 5.85 3.68 -3.88
N ALA A 300 6.91 3.20 -3.25
CA ALA A 300 7.01 1.84 -2.69
C ALA A 300 7.93 1.77 -1.48
N HIS A 301 8.11 0.57 -0.95
CA HIS A 301 9.11 0.26 0.07
C HIS A 301 9.86 -1.05 -0.21
N GLU A 302 10.99 -1.23 0.46
CA GLU A 302 11.62 -2.54 0.56
C GLU A 302 10.66 -3.55 1.23
N ALA A 303 10.63 -4.78 0.72
CA ALA A 303 9.96 -5.91 1.34
C ALA A 303 10.79 -6.40 2.54
N ASP A 304 10.79 -5.62 3.62
CA ASP A 304 11.64 -5.76 4.82
C ASP A 304 11.40 -7.04 5.63
N TRP A 305 10.37 -7.82 5.28
CA TRP A 305 10.12 -9.17 5.81
C TRP A 305 10.84 -10.28 5.05
N LEU A 306 11.41 -9.99 3.87
CA LEU A 306 12.15 -10.97 3.09
C LEU A 306 13.63 -11.00 3.49
N PRO A 307 14.28 -12.18 3.48
CA PRO A 307 15.71 -12.29 3.77
C PRO A 307 16.60 -11.70 2.64
N SER A 308 16.02 -11.52 1.45
CA SER A 308 16.69 -10.95 0.28
C SER A 308 16.01 -9.65 -0.13
N PHE A 309 16.82 -8.68 -0.55
CA PHE A 309 16.32 -7.40 -1.06
C PHE A 309 15.31 -7.60 -2.20
N ALA A 310 14.14 -6.99 -2.02
CA ALA A 310 13.17 -6.74 -3.07
C ALA A 310 12.48 -5.42 -2.77
N ILE A 311 12.16 -4.65 -3.81
CA ILE A 311 11.18 -3.57 -3.69
C ILE A 311 9.83 -4.22 -3.91
N TRP A 312 8.92 -4.04 -2.95
CA TRP A 312 7.63 -4.69 -2.98
C TRP A 312 6.80 -4.21 -4.19
N ASN A 313 6.16 -5.14 -4.89
CA ASN A 313 5.40 -4.92 -6.13
C ASN A 313 6.12 -4.19 -7.28
N LEU A 314 7.46 -4.12 -7.27
CA LEU A 314 8.24 -3.33 -8.24
C LEU A 314 7.84 -3.55 -9.71
N ASN A 315 7.86 -4.81 -10.14
CA ASN A 315 7.58 -5.15 -11.53
C ASN A 315 6.08 -5.08 -11.86
N HIS A 316 5.20 -5.30 -10.87
CA HIS A 316 3.76 -5.12 -11.06
C HIS A 316 3.44 -3.65 -11.35
N GLU A 317 3.90 -2.75 -10.49
CA GLU A 317 3.62 -1.30 -10.57
C GLU A 317 4.35 -0.63 -11.73
N TYR A 318 5.50 -1.17 -12.14
CA TYR A 318 6.13 -0.73 -13.39
C TYR A 318 5.29 -1.08 -14.62
N THR A 319 4.52 -2.18 -14.59
CA THR A 319 3.56 -2.47 -15.66
C THR A 319 2.49 -1.40 -15.72
N HIS A 320 1.93 -0.96 -14.59
CA HIS A 320 0.93 0.12 -14.57
C HIS A 320 1.44 1.41 -15.21
N TYR A 321 2.69 1.79 -14.95
CA TYR A 321 3.33 2.92 -15.63
C TYR A 321 3.41 2.74 -17.15
N LEU A 322 3.80 1.55 -17.61
CA LEU A 322 3.93 1.28 -19.03
C LEU A 322 2.54 1.18 -19.70
N ASP A 323 1.57 0.55 -19.06
CA ASP A 323 0.19 0.38 -19.54
C ASP A 323 -0.48 1.75 -19.69
N GLY A 324 -0.41 2.61 -18.66
CA GLY A 324 -0.89 4.00 -18.74
C GLY A 324 -0.23 4.79 -19.88
N ARG A 325 1.08 4.63 -20.05
CA ARG A 325 1.83 5.36 -21.09
C ARG A 325 1.54 4.89 -22.52
N TYR A 326 1.37 3.59 -22.73
CA TYR A 326 1.45 2.98 -24.06
C TYR A 326 0.15 2.31 -24.52
N ASP A 327 -0.78 2.03 -23.60
CA ASP A 327 -2.00 1.28 -23.88
C ASP A 327 -3.29 2.00 -23.44
N LEU A 328 -3.29 2.74 -22.34
CA LEU A 328 -4.49 3.35 -21.78
C LEU A 328 -4.56 4.85 -22.09
N HIS A 329 -5.51 5.28 -22.92
CA HIS A 329 -5.69 6.70 -23.24
C HIS A 329 -6.40 7.47 -22.13
N GLY A 330 -5.88 8.64 -21.75
CA GLY A 330 -6.52 9.50 -20.77
C GLY A 330 -6.10 9.14 -19.35
N ASP A 331 -6.88 9.61 -18.37
CA ASP A 331 -6.57 9.35 -16.95
C ASP A 331 -7.31 8.12 -16.40
N PHE A 332 -7.02 7.78 -15.15
CA PHE A 332 -7.66 6.66 -14.48
C PHE A 332 -9.20 6.76 -14.44
N GLU A 333 -9.79 7.95 -14.34
CA GLU A 333 -11.26 8.09 -14.34
C GLU A 333 -11.83 7.74 -15.72
N GLU A 334 -11.18 8.16 -16.80
CA GLU A 334 -11.55 7.81 -18.17
C GLU A 334 -11.46 6.29 -18.40
N ASN A 335 -10.36 5.68 -17.96
CA ASN A 335 -10.09 4.25 -18.09
C ASN A 335 -11.11 3.38 -17.32
N MET A 336 -11.80 3.94 -16.32
CA MET A 336 -12.80 3.26 -15.49
C MET A 336 -14.24 3.42 -16.00
N THR A 337 -14.47 4.13 -17.11
CA THR A 337 -15.82 4.30 -17.69
C THR A 337 -16.47 3.00 -18.17
N THR A 338 -15.65 1.95 -18.39
CA THR A 338 -16.08 0.57 -18.57
C THR A 338 -15.26 -0.36 -17.67
N PRO A 339 -15.71 -1.60 -17.37
CA PRO A 339 -14.92 -2.50 -16.55
C PRO A 339 -13.60 -2.92 -17.25
N THR A 340 -12.50 -2.33 -16.80
CA THR A 340 -11.14 -2.54 -17.34
C THR A 340 -10.19 -3.21 -16.34
N VAL A 341 -10.62 -3.38 -15.08
CA VAL A 341 -9.78 -3.90 -13.97
C VAL A 341 -9.21 -5.31 -14.24
N TRP A 342 -9.95 -6.15 -14.97
CA TRP A 342 -9.46 -7.47 -15.38
C TRP A 342 -8.17 -7.38 -16.21
N TRP A 343 -8.04 -6.33 -17.04
CA TRP A 343 -6.86 -6.04 -17.83
C TRP A 343 -5.82 -5.35 -16.97
N ILE A 344 -6.14 -4.22 -16.33
CA ILE A 344 -5.17 -3.40 -15.61
C ILE A 344 -4.40 -4.22 -14.57
N GLU A 345 -5.12 -4.88 -13.65
CA GLU A 345 -4.48 -5.68 -12.61
C GLU A 345 -4.01 -7.04 -13.13
N GLY A 346 -4.78 -7.67 -14.01
CA GLY A 346 -4.43 -8.96 -14.59
C GLY A 346 -3.17 -8.92 -15.44
N PHE A 347 -2.96 -7.84 -16.19
CA PHE A 347 -1.81 -7.64 -17.06
C PHE A 347 -0.58 -7.24 -16.25
N ALA A 348 -0.74 -6.39 -15.24
CA ALA A 348 0.34 -6.11 -14.29
C ALA A 348 0.85 -7.37 -13.59
N GLU A 349 -0.05 -8.26 -13.15
CA GLU A 349 0.33 -9.56 -12.62
C GLU A 349 0.97 -10.45 -13.69
N HIS A 350 0.35 -10.56 -14.87
CA HIS A 350 0.84 -11.43 -15.94
C HIS A 350 2.27 -11.07 -16.35
N LEU A 351 2.51 -9.78 -16.61
CA LEU A 351 3.80 -9.29 -17.06
C LEU A 351 4.84 -9.41 -15.94
N SER A 352 4.49 -9.05 -14.69
CA SER A 352 5.39 -9.16 -13.55
C SER A 352 5.88 -10.60 -13.33
N TYR A 353 4.96 -11.56 -13.28
CA TYR A 353 5.31 -12.96 -13.03
C TYR A 353 6.07 -13.58 -14.22
N SER A 354 5.62 -13.33 -15.46
CA SER A 354 6.27 -13.87 -16.65
C SER A 354 7.67 -13.29 -16.86
N TYR A 355 7.86 -11.98 -16.67
CA TYR A 355 9.16 -11.32 -16.79
C TYR A 355 10.18 -11.86 -15.77
N ARG A 356 9.75 -12.04 -14.52
CA ARG A 356 10.60 -12.57 -13.45
C ARG A 356 10.85 -14.08 -13.57
N GLY A 357 10.11 -14.76 -14.44
CA GLY A 357 10.13 -16.23 -14.56
C GLY A 357 9.60 -16.92 -13.31
N GLU A 358 8.65 -16.29 -12.61
CA GLU A 358 8.08 -16.79 -11.36
C GLU A 358 6.72 -17.46 -11.61
N VAL A 359 6.44 -18.51 -10.84
CA VAL A 359 5.15 -19.21 -10.87
C VAL A 359 4.18 -18.51 -9.93
N TYR A 360 3.03 -18.08 -10.45
CA TYR A 360 1.95 -17.53 -9.63
C TYR A 360 1.08 -18.64 -9.03
N ALA A 361 1.62 -19.32 -8.02
CA ALA A 361 1.03 -20.54 -7.46
C ALA A 361 -0.44 -20.39 -7.00
N ASP A 362 -0.81 -19.25 -6.42
CA ASP A 362 -2.18 -19.01 -5.97
C ASP A 362 -3.16 -18.89 -7.14
N ALA A 363 -2.78 -18.19 -8.22
CA ALA A 363 -3.62 -18.13 -9.41
C ALA A 363 -3.80 -19.53 -10.02
N LEU A 364 -2.77 -20.38 -10.00
CA LEU A 364 -2.89 -21.77 -10.43
C LEU A 364 -3.76 -22.61 -9.49
N ALA A 365 -3.79 -22.30 -8.19
CA ALA A 365 -4.68 -22.94 -7.24
C ALA A 365 -6.15 -22.52 -7.47
N GLU A 366 -6.40 -21.24 -7.77
CA GLU A 366 -7.72 -20.73 -8.15
C GLU A 366 -8.21 -21.33 -9.48
N ALA A 367 -7.33 -21.45 -10.48
CA ALA A 367 -7.65 -22.06 -11.77
C ALA A 367 -8.26 -23.46 -11.63
N LYS A 368 -7.74 -24.27 -10.70
CA LYS A 368 -8.23 -25.63 -10.41
C LYS A 368 -9.65 -25.67 -9.88
N LYS A 369 -10.16 -24.56 -9.33
CA LYS A 369 -11.55 -24.45 -8.86
C LYS A 369 -12.53 -24.16 -9.99
N GLN A 370 -12.05 -23.68 -11.14
CA GLN A 370 -12.87 -23.34 -12.30
C GLN A 370 -14.08 -22.45 -11.95
N THR A 371 -13.89 -21.51 -11.02
CA THR A 371 -14.99 -20.74 -10.41
C THR A 371 -15.72 -19.83 -11.38
N TYR A 372 -15.00 -19.22 -12.33
CA TYR A 372 -15.56 -18.22 -13.23
C TYR A 372 -15.38 -18.61 -14.71
N ALA A 373 -16.39 -18.32 -15.51
CA ALA A 373 -16.28 -18.28 -16.96
C ALA A 373 -15.44 -17.06 -17.37
N LEU A 374 -14.73 -17.12 -18.50
CA LEU A 374 -13.92 -15.99 -18.98
C LEU A 374 -14.78 -14.76 -19.21
N SER A 375 -15.95 -14.93 -19.83
CA SER A 375 -16.90 -13.86 -20.12
C SER A 375 -17.31 -13.07 -18.88
N ALA A 376 -17.45 -13.75 -17.73
CA ALA A 376 -17.76 -13.08 -16.47
C ALA A 376 -16.62 -12.19 -15.99
N LEU A 377 -15.36 -12.56 -16.24
CA LEU A 377 -14.19 -11.82 -15.77
C LEU A 377 -14.07 -10.43 -16.41
N PHE A 378 -14.66 -10.22 -17.59
CA PHE A 378 -14.72 -8.90 -18.23
C PHE A 378 -15.55 -7.88 -17.46
N ASP A 379 -16.31 -8.29 -16.44
CA ASP A 379 -17.09 -7.40 -15.55
C ASP A 379 -16.38 -7.12 -14.21
N THR A 380 -15.10 -7.47 -14.10
CA THR A 380 -14.34 -7.24 -12.88
C THR A 380 -14.13 -5.74 -12.63
N THR A 381 -14.37 -5.34 -11.38
CA THR A 381 -14.19 -3.98 -10.84
C THR A 381 -13.47 -4.06 -9.50
N TYR A 382 -12.99 -2.94 -8.97
CA TYR A 382 -12.34 -2.87 -7.65
C TYR A 382 -13.28 -3.15 -6.46
N ASP A 383 -14.60 -3.22 -6.68
CA ASP A 383 -15.57 -3.64 -5.65
C ASP A 383 -15.52 -5.16 -5.38
N HIS A 384 -14.90 -5.92 -6.28
CA HIS A 384 -14.71 -7.36 -6.11
C HIS A 384 -13.53 -7.66 -5.16
N ASP A 385 -13.49 -8.89 -4.65
CA ASP A 385 -12.38 -9.33 -3.80
C ASP A 385 -11.05 -9.41 -4.55
N ALA A 386 -9.95 -9.40 -3.79
CA ALA A 386 -8.60 -9.47 -4.34
C ALA A 386 -8.36 -10.73 -5.20
N THR A 387 -8.98 -11.87 -4.86
CA THR A 387 -8.86 -13.09 -5.64
C THR A 387 -9.43 -12.90 -7.04
N ARG A 388 -10.60 -12.25 -7.13
CA ARG A 388 -11.25 -11.93 -8.40
C ARG A 388 -10.46 -10.91 -9.21
N VAL A 389 -9.92 -9.89 -8.56
CA VAL A 389 -9.16 -8.82 -9.21
C VAL A 389 -7.81 -9.34 -9.74
N TYR A 390 -6.97 -9.91 -8.88
CA TYR A 390 -5.57 -10.21 -9.21
C TYR A 390 -5.40 -11.62 -9.78
N ASN A 391 -5.85 -12.67 -9.06
CA ASN A 391 -5.63 -14.05 -9.49
C ASN A 391 -6.42 -14.38 -10.75
N TRP A 392 -7.71 -14.05 -10.78
CA TRP A 392 -8.55 -14.32 -11.95
C TRP A 392 -8.30 -13.34 -13.10
N GLY A 393 -7.96 -12.08 -12.81
CA GLY A 393 -7.44 -11.14 -13.82
C GLY A 393 -6.19 -11.69 -14.51
N TYR A 394 -5.20 -12.14 -13.75
CA TYR A 394 -3.98 -12.78 -14.27
C TYR A 394 -4.31 -13.95 -15.21
N LEU A 395 -5.22 -14.83 -14.79
CA LEU A 395 -5.60 -16.00 -15.59
C LEU A 395 -6.28 -15.56 -16.91
N ALA A 396 -7.20 -14.59 -16.85
CA ALA A 396 -7.92 -14.09 -18.03
C ALA A 396 -6.95 -13.48 -19.05
N VAL A 397 -6.07 -12.58 -18.61
CA VAL A 397 -5.06 -11.95 -19.46
C VAL A 397 -4.10 -12.99 -20.03
N ARG A 398 -3.59 -13.90 -19.20
CA ARG A 398 -2.70 -14.97 -19.65
C ARG A 398 -3.35 -15.84 -20.72
N TYR A 399 -4.60 -16.26 -20.53
CA TYR A 399 -5.31 -17.07 -21.51
C TYR A 399 -5.48 -16.33 -22.85
N LEU A 400 -5.93 -15.08 -22.82
CA LEU A 400 -6.13 -14.30 -24.04
C LEU A 400 -4.81 -14.05 -24.77
N LEU A 401 -3.72 -13.73 -24.06
CA LEU A 401 -2.40 -13.58 -24.67
C LEU A 401 -1.87 -14.90 -25.28
N GLU A 402 -2.10 -16.04 -24.63
CA GLU A 402 -1.64 -17.35 -25.11
C GLU A 402 -2.48 -17.90 -26.27
N ARG A 403 -3.80 -17.66 -26.25
CA ARG A 403 -4.76 -18.37 -27.11
C ARG A 403 -5.44 -17.48 -28.15
N HIS A 404 -5.61 -16.20 -27.86
CA HIS A 404 -6.35 -15.24 -28.70
C HIS A 404 -5.66 -13.86 -28.74
N PRO A 405 -4.35 -13.79 -29.09
CA PRO A 405 -3.60 -12.53 -29.07
C PRO A 405 -4.15 -11.46 -30.02
N GLU A 406 -4.89 -11.85 -31.06
CA GLU A 406 -5.61 -10.95 -31.95
C GLU A 406 -6.75 -10.19 -31.25
N ASP A 407 -7.45 -10.82 -30.31
CA ASP A 407 -8.51 -10.17 -29.54
C ASP A 407 -7.91 -9.17 -28.54
N VAL A 408 -6.75 -9.51 -27.93
CA VAL A 408 -6.00 -8.55 -27.11
C VAL A 408 -5.55 -7.36 -27.96
N ALA A 409 -5.00 -7.60 -29.15
CA ALA A 409 -4.57 -6.51 -30.03
C ALA A 409 -5.71 -5.59 -30.46
N ALA A 410 -6.93 -6.13 -30.68
CA ALA A 410 -8.12 -5.33 -30.97
C ALA A 410 -8.53 -4.46 -29.77
N VAL A 411 -8.62 -5.06 -28.57
CA VAL A 411 -8.95 -4.34 -27.34
C VAL A 411 -7.94 -3.22 -27.05
N LEU A 412 -6.64 -3.48 -27.20
CA LEU A 412 -5.60 -2.46 -27.00
C LEU A 412 -5.63 -1.37 -28.07
N ALA A 413 -6.03 -1.67 -29.31
CA ALA A 413 -6.20 -0.63 -30.32
C ALA A 413 -7.31 0.36 -29.91
N ASP A 414 -8.40 -0.14 -29.34
CA ASP A 414 -9.51 0.67 -28.84
C ASP A 414 -9.10 1.45 -27.57
N TYR A 415 -8.42 0.83 -26.60
CA TYR A 415 -7.91 1.51 -25.40
C TYR A 415 -6.95 2.66 -25.76
N ARG A 416 -6.01 2.44 -26.68
CA ARG A 416 -5.06 3.48 -27.13
C ARG A 416 -5.73 4.64 -27.85
N ALA A 417 -6.91 4.41 -28.42
CA ALA A 417 -7.72 5.42 -29.09
C ALA A 417 -8.71 6.13 -28.16
N GLY A 418 -8.83 5.70 -26.90
CA GLY A 418 -9.87 6.16 -25.97
C GLY A 418 -11.27 5.65 -26.32
N ASP A 419 -11.40 4.62 -27.15
CA ASP A 419 -12.68 3.99 -27.49
C ASP A 419 -13.05 2.89 -26.49
N TRP A 420 -13.26 3.29 -25.24
CA TRP A 420 -13.61 2.38 -24.15
C TRP A 420 -14.89 1.59 -24.41
N ALA A 421 -15.86 2.22 -25.09
CA ALA A 421 -17.11 1.56 -25.49
C ALA A 421 -16.88 0.52 -26.59
N GLY A 422 -16.04 0.82 -27.60
CA GLY A 422 -15.62 -0.10 -28.64
C GLY A 422 -14.92 -1.33 -28.07
N ALA A 423 -13.95 -1.12 -27.19
CA ALA A 423 -13.23 -2.19 -26.50
C ALA A 423 -14.20 -3.10 -25.72
N ARG A 424 -15.14 -2.49 -25.00
CA ARG A 424 -16.17 -3.19 -24.24
C ARG A 424 -17.11 -3.98 -25.13
N ASP A 425 -17.50 -3.44 -26.28
CA ASP A 425 -18.32 -4.12 -27.27
C ASP A 425 -17.56 -5.31 -27.90
N HIS A 426 -16.26 -5.17 -28.16
CA HIS A 426 -15.41 -6.27 -28.62
C HIS A 426 -15.38 -7.43 -27.60
N LEU A 427 -15.10 -7.12 -26.34
CA LEU A 427 -15.07 -8.11 -25.25
C LEU A 427 -16.44 -8.80 -25.04
N THR A 428 -17.53 -8.04 -25.05
CA THR A 428 -18.85 -8.59 -24.69
C THR A 428 -19.62 -9.20 -25.85
N ARG A 429 -19.35 -8.79 -27.10
CA ARG A 429 -20.07 -9.27 -28.29
C ARG A 429 -19.22 -10.10 -29.22
N ALA A 430 -18.01 -9.66 -29.56
CA ALA A 430 -17.16 -10.39 -30.49
C ALA A 430 -16.53 -11.61 -29.81
N VAL A 431 -15.98 -11.41 -28.61
CA VAL A 431 -15.54 -12.50 -27.73
C VAL A 431 -16.75 -13.14 -27.04
N GLY A 432 -17.50 -12.36 -26.26
CA GLY A 432 -18.70 -12.82 -25.55
C GLY A 432 -18.43 -14.12 -24.78
N THR A 433 -19.29 -15.12 -24.97
CA THR A 433 -19.13 -16.44 -24.34
C THR A 433 -18.40 -17.46 -25.23
N ARG A 434 -17.86 -17.04 -26.39
CA ARG A 434 -17.30 -17.94 -27.41
C ARG A 434 -16.17 -18.81 -26.86
N TYR A 435 -15.38 -18.26 -25.94
CA TYR A 435 -14.19 -18.90 -25.42
C TYR A 435 -14.40 -19.59 -24.07
N ASP A 436 -15.58 -19.49 -23.44
CA ASP A 436 -15.79 -20.04 -22.09
C ASP A 436 -15.51 -21.55 -22.02
N ALA A 437 -15.90 -22.32 -23.04
CA ALA A 437 -15.64 -23.75 -23.07
C ALA A 437 -14.14 -24.09 -23.24
N ASP A 438 -13.42 -23.37 -24.12
CA ASP A 438 -11.98 -23.57 -24.31
C ASP A 438 -11.17 -23.06 -23.11
N TRP A 439 -11.62 -21.97 -22.48
CA TRP A 439 -11.10 -21.43 -21.22
C TRP A 439 -11.10 -22.49 -20.12
N TYR A 440 -12.22 -23.17 -19.87
CA TYR A 440 -12.28 -24.23 -18.87
C TYR A 440 -11.35 -25.41 -19.21
N GLY A 441 -11.24 -25.75 -20.50
CA GLY A 441 -10.26 -26.72 -20.98
C GLY A 441 -8.83 -26.29 -20.66
N TRP A 442 -8.46 -25.05 -20.97
CA TRP A 442 -7.14 -24.48 -20.71
C TRP A 442 -6.82 -24.41 -19.21
N LEU A 443 -7.76 -23.97 -18.36
CA LEU A 443 -7.59 -23.99 -16.91
C LEU A 443 -7.23 -25.39 -16.39
N GLY A 444 -7.85 -26.43 -16.96
CA GLY A 444 -7.55 -27.83 -16.62
C GLY A 444 -6.16 -28.30 -17.02
N THR A 445 -5.45 -27.57 -17.89
CA THR A 445 -4.06 -27.89 -18.29
C THR A 445 -3.01 -27.22 -17.41
N LEU A 446 -3.39 -26.25 -16.58
CA LEU A 446 -2.47 -25.51 -15.74
C LEU A 446 -2.02 -26.36 -14.55
N SER A 447 -0.71 -26.55 -14.40
CA SER A 447 -0.09 -27.38 -13.36
C SER A 447 0.44 -26.57 -12.18
#